data_AF-A0ABD6RZZ4-F1
#
_entry.id   AF-A0ABD6RZZ4-F1
#
_cell.length_a   1.000
_cell.length_b   1.000
_cell.length_c   1.000
_cell.angle_alpha   90.00
_cell.angle_beta   90.00
_cell.angle_gamma   90.00
#
_symmetry.space_group_name_H-M   'P 1'
#
loop_
_entity.id
_entity.type
_entity.pdbx_description
1 polymer ?
#
loop_
_entity_poly.entity_id
_entity_poly.type
_entity_poly.pdbx_seq_one_letter_code
_entity_poly.pdbx_strand_id
1 'polypeptide(L)' 'MIGYTACNQAVLTEDFRIRRLTPKETWRLQGFSGSAFERASKVNSDTQLYRQAGNSVSVPVIFAIAQRLKYRNF' A
#
# COMPACT_ATOMS: atom_id res chain seq x y z
N MET A 1 5.06 10.99 -18.73
CA MET A 1 4.50 11.65 -17.52
C MET A 1 3.45 10.70 -16.93
N ILE A 2 3.84 9.87 -15.96
CA ILE A 2 2.91 8.91 -15.33
C ILE A 2 2.02 9.73 -14.39
N GLY A 3 0.72 9.76 -14.69
CA GLY A 3 -0.28 10.54 -13.98
C GLY A 3 -0.18 10.37 -12.47
N TYR A 4 -0.35 11.47 -11.74
CA TYR A 4 -0.45 11.48 -10.29
C TYR A 4 -1.70 10.70 -9.89
N THR A 5 -1.55 9.42 -9.56
CA THR A 5 -2.63 8.60 -9.02
C THR A 5 -3.08 9.25 -7.71
N ALA A 6 -4.21 9.95 -7.74
CA ALA A 6 -4.85 10.46 -6.53
C ALA A 6 -5.22 9.24 -5.67
N CYS A 7 -4.66 9.14 -4.47
CA CYS A 7 -5.06 8.12 -3.52
C CYS A 7 -6.45 8.46 -2.97
N ASN A 8 -7.47 7.79 -3.52
CA ASN A 8 -8.89 7.94 -3.15
C ASN A 8 -9.27 7.05 -1.95
N GLN A 9 -8.29 6.60 -1.17
CA GLN A 9 -8.47 5.74 -0.01
C GLN A 9 -8.98 6.54 1.20
N ALA A 10 -10.11 6.12 1.77
CA ALA A 10 -10.75 6.79 2.90
C ALA A 10 -11.30 5.81 3.94
N VAL A 11 -11.52 6.29 5.17
CA VAL A 11 -12.18 5.57 6.28
C VAL A 11 -13.30 6.41 6.88
N LEU A 12 -14.29 5.72 7.45
CA LEU A 12 -15.38 6.31 8.23
C LEU A 12 -14.93 6.52 9.68
N THR A 13 -15.09 7.73 10.21
CA THR A 13 -14.87 8.02 11.64
C THR A 13 -16.09 7.67 12.48
N GLU A 14 -15.93 7.60 13.80
CA GLU A 14 -17.04 7.35 14.74
C GLU A 14 -18.16 8.39 14.61
N ASP A 15 -17.82 9.63 14.24
CA ASP A 15 -18.77 10.71 13.92
C ASP A 15 -19.38 10.62 12.49
N PHE A 16 -19.30 9.47 11.83
CA PHE A 16 -19.76 9.26 10.44
C PHE A 16 -19.12 10.19 9.38
N ARG A 17 -17.91 10.71 9.64
CA ARG A 17 -17.19 11.55 8.67
C ARG A 17 -16.23 10.71 7.85
N ILE A 18 -16.12 11.03 6.57
CA ILE A 18 -15.14 10.41 5.67
C ILE A 18 -13.82 11.17 5.80
N ARG A 19 -12.74 10.48 6.20
CA ARG A 19 -11.38 11.03 6.17
C ARG A 19 -10.47 10.22 5.26
N ARG A 20 -9.43 10.85 4.74
CA ARG A 20 -8.39 10.16 3.98
C ARG A 20 -7.62 9.17 4.88
N LEU A 21 -7.27 8.03 4.31
CA LEU A 21 -6.35 7.07 4.93
C LEU A 21 -4.95 7.68 5.04
N THR A 22 -4.25 7.43 6.14
CA THR A 22 -2.85 7.84 6.35
C THR A 22 -1.89 7.01 5.49
N PRO A 23 -0.64 7.45 5.27
CA PRO A 23 0.34 6.64 4.53
C PRO A 23 0.58 5.28 5.21
N LYS A 24 0.60 5.25 6.54
CA LYS A 24 0.80 4.00 7.31
C LYS A 24 -0.36 3.02 7.12
N GLU A 25 -1.59 3.52 7.15
CA GLU A 25 -2.78 2.69 6.93
C GLU A 25 -2.82 2.15 5.48
N THR A 26 -2.50 2.97 4.47
CA THR A 26 -2.44 2.52 3.07
C THR A 26 -1.37 1.44 2.84
N TRP A 27 -0.20 1.57 3.47
CA TRP A 27 0.84 0.54 3.41
C TRP A 27 0.43 -0.77 4.10
N ARG A 28 -0.26 -0.67 5.25
CA ARG A 28 -0.83 -1.85 5.93
C ARG A 28 -1.89 -2.54 5.08
N LEU A 29 -2.76 -1.78 4.41
CA LEU A 29 -3.76 -2.34 3.49
C LEU A 29 -3.11 -3.11 2.33
N GLN A 30 -1.95 -2.66 1.84
CA GLN A 30 -1.18 -3.39 0.83
C GLN A 30 -0.46 -4.64 1.37
N GLY A 31 -0.50 -4.88 2.68
CA GLY A 31 0.15 -6.03 3.33
C GLY A 31 1.64 -5.82 3.63
N PHE A 32 2.15 -4.58 3.59
CA PHE A 32 3.53 -4.30 3.98
C PHE A 32 3.74 -4.43 5.49
N SER A 33 4.93 -4.90 5.88
CA SER A 33 5.32 -4.93 7.29
C SER A 33 5.52 -3.51 7.84
N GLY A 34 5.23 -3.31 9.13
CA GLY A 34 5.44 -2.02 9.79
C GLY A 34 6.90 -1.55 9.69
N SER A 35 7.87 -2.46 9.79
CA SER A 35 9.29 -2.12 9.67
C SER A 35 9.69 -1.65 8.27
N ALA A 36 9.04 -2.15 7.22
CA ALA A 36 9.25 -1.65 5.85
C ALA A 36 8.75 -0.21 5.71
N PHE A 37 7.58 0.09 6.27
CA PHE A 37 7.04 1.45 6.31
C PHE A 37 7.97 2.39 7.08
N GLU A 38 8.41 2.02 8.29
CA GLU A 38 9.28 2.88 9.11
C GLU A 38 10.64 3.18 8.45
N ARG A 39 11.15 2.27 7.61
CA ARG A 39 12.36 2.55 6.82
C ARG A 39 12.05 3.51 5.67
N ALA A 40 10.93 3.32 4.99
CA ALA A 40 10.53 4.18 3.88
C ALA A 40 10.16 5.60 4.35
N SER A 41 9.51 5.74 5.50
CA SER A 41 9.08 7.04 6.05
C SER A 41 10.24 7.95 6.44
N LYS A 42 11.39 7.39 6.80
CA LYS A 42 12.60 8.16 7.15
C LYS A 42 13.21 8.91 5.97
N VAL A 43 12.91 8.49 4.74
CA VAL A 43 13.55 9.02 3.53
C VAL A 43 12.56 9.49 2.46
N ASN A 44 11.25 9.43 2.74
CA ASN A 44 10.19 9.83 1.80
C ASN A 44 9.17 10.73 2.49
N SER A 45 8.65 11.71 1.75
CA SER A 45 7.48 12.49 2.15
C SER A 45 6.19 11.66 2.11
N ASP A 46 5.17 12.08 2.85
CA ASP A 46 3.85 11.43 2.84
C ASP A 46 3.27 11.26 1.42
N THR A 47 3.41 12.29 0.58
CA THR A 47 2.97 12.24 -0.83
C THR A 47 3.69 11.13 -1.61
N GLN A 48 4.99 10.96 -1.40
CA GLN A 48 5.76 9.87 -2.03
C GLN A 48 5.36 8.51 -1.47
N LEU A 49 5.11 8.40 -0.17
CA LEU A 49 4.64 7.16 0.47
C LEU A 49 3.27 6.73 -0.06
N TYR A 50 2.33 7.66 -0.24
CA TYR A 50 1.05 7.39 -0.89
C TYR A 50 1.24 6.88 -2.32
N ARG A 51 2.12 7.52 -3.08
CA ARG A 51 2.43 7.10 -4.45
C ARG A 51 3.05 5.72 -4.51
N GLN A 52 3.95 5.39 -3.58
CA GLN A 52 4.54 4.06 -3.47
C GLN A 52 3.47 3.01 -3.13
N ALA A 53 2.59 3.29 -2.17
CA ALA A 53 1.49 2.39 -1.84
C ALA A 53 0.51 2.19 -3.01
N GLY A 54 0.21 3.25 -3.77
CA GLY A 54 -0.72 3.19 -4.90
C GLY A 54 -0.13 2.53 -6.15
N ASN A 55 1.18 2.65 -6.37
CA ASN A 55 1.87 2.04 -7.50
C ASN A 55 2.37 0.62 -7.20
N SER A 56 2.28 0.17 -5.95
CA SER A 56 2.70 -1.17 -5.56
C SER A 56 1.59 -2.20 -5.77
N VAL A 57 1.97 -3.47 -5.80
CA VAL A 57 1.05 -4.61 -5.80
C VAL A 57 0.95 -5.15 -4.38
N SER A 58 -0.25 -5.55 -3.96
CA SER A 58 -0.47 -6.07 -2.61
C SER A 58 0.34 -7.35 -2.36
N VAL A 59 1.07 -7.37 -1.24
CA VAL A 59 1.88 -8.51 -0.78
C VAL A 59 1.13 -9.84 -0.81
N PRO A 60 -0.13 -9.97 -0.32
CA PRO A 60 -0.84 -11.25 -0.36
C PRO A 60 -1.12 -11.75 -1.80
N VAL A 61 -1.30 -10.83 -2.77
CA VAL A 61 -1.54 -11.18 -4.17
C VAL A 61 -0.29 -11.77 -4.79
N ILE A 62 0.86 -11.11 -4.62
CA ILE A 62 2.14 -11.63 -5.11
C ILE A 62 2.50 -12.97 -4.46
N PHE A 63 2.22 -13.12 -3.16
CA PHE A 63 2.43 -14.38 -2.46
C PHE A 63 1.60 -15.52 -3.06
N ALA A 64 0.31 -15.29 -3.35
CA ALA A 64 -0.55 -16.28 -4.00
C ALA A 64 -0.07 -16.64 -5.42
N ILE A 65 0.35 -15.65 -6.22
CA ILE A 65 0.91 -15.87 -7.55
C ILE A 65 2.20 -16.72 -7.47
N ALA A 66 3.10 -16.36 -6.56
CA ALA A 66 4.36 -17.08 -6.36
C ALA A 66 4.13 -18.55 -5.96
N GLN A 67 3.17 -18.82 -5.07
CA GLN A 67 2.79 -20.20 -4.76
C GLN A 67 2.31 -20.95 -6.00
N ARG A 68 1.43 -20.34 -6.79
CA ARG A 68 0.87 -20.97 -8.00
C ARG A 68 1.94 -21.24 -9.07
N LEU A 69 2.96 -20.38 -9.16
CA LEU A 69 4.12 -20.59 -10.02
C LEU A 69 5.03 -21.72 -9.53
N LYS A 70 5.24 -21.86 -8.22
CA LYS A 70 5.99 -23.00 -7.65
C LYS A 70 5.36 -24.36 -7.95
N TYR A 71 4.04 -24.44 -8.12
CA TYR A 71 3.36 -25.67 -8.53
C TYR A 71 3.35 -25.89 -10.05
N ARG A 72 3.76 -24.90 -10.84
CA ARG A 72 4.05 -25.03 -12.28
C ARG A 72 5.54 -25.25 -12.47
N ASN A 73 6.05 -26.35 -11.90
CA ASN A 73 7.37 -26.83 -12.30
C ASN A 73 7.32 -27.25 -13.79
N PHE A 74 8.37 -26.87 -14.53
CA PHE A 74 8.68 -27.40 -15.85
C PHE A 74 8.98 -28.90 -15.78
#